data_AF-A0A7X1KDV0-F1
#
_entry.id   AF-A0A7X1KDV0-F1
#
_cell.length_a   1.000
_cell.length_b   1.000
_cell.length_c   1.000
_cell.angle_alpha   90.00
_cell.angle_beta   90.00
_cell.angle_gamma   90.00
#
_symmetry.space_group_name_H-M   'P 1'
#
loop_
_entity.id
_entity.type
_entity.pdbx_description
1 polymer ?
#
loop_
_entity_poly.entity_id
_entity_poly.type
_entity_poly.pdbx_seq_one_letter_code
_entity_poly.pdbx_strand_id
1 'polypeptide(L)'
;MSRYNGDPITSCAAGPDAEVIFRKPPPAGKHQKEALAAVQLALSASTNLGHAGAGPQTACLRIDDAVTLASTAMVGVEKRRRAARAREAVQGLIIGGHLQRGLDTSQDEWVWL
;
A
#
# COMPACT_ATOMS: atom_id res chain seq x y z
N MET A 1 25.61 -18.43 52.53
CA MET A 1 25.36 -17.20 51.77
C MET A 1 25.96 -17.35 50.37
N SER A 2 25.14 -17.69 49.37
CA SER A 2 25.54 -17.69 47.97
C SER A 2 25.50 -16.26 47.43
N ARG A 3 26.62 -15.75 46.89
CA ARG A 3 26.65 -14.49 46.13
C ARG A 3 27.17 -14.80 44.72
N TYR A 4 26.23 -14.95 43.79
CA TYR A 4 26.48 -14.95 42.35
C TYR A 4 26.65 -13.49 41.94
N ASN A 5 27.87 -13.07 41.60
CA ASN A 5 28.15 -11.73 41.11
C ASN A 5 27.91 -11.75 39.59
N GLY A 6 26.75 -11.26 39.18
CA GLY A 6 26.38 -11.14 37.78
C GLY A 6 27.15 -9.98 37.14
N ASP A 7 28.06 -10.31 36.24
CA ASP A 7 28.68 -9.38 35.30
C ASP A 7 27.67 -9.05 34.17
N PRO A 8 27.27 -7.78 33.98
CA PRO A 8 26.52 -7.40 32.80
C PRO A 8 27.47 -7.13 31.63
N ILE A 9 27.74 -8.20 30.89
CA ILE A 9 27.82 -8.28 29.42
C ILE A 9 28.12 -6.95 28.72
N THR A 10 29.33 -6.84 28.15
CA THR A 10 29.63 -6.01 26.98
C THR A 10 28.54 -6.24 25.92
N SER A 11 27.58 -5.33 25.87
CA SER A 11 26.55 -5.33 24.83
C SER A 11 27.17 -4.73 23.57
N CYS A 12 27.66 -5.61 22.71
CA CYS A 12 27.85 -5.32 21.30
C CYS A 12 26.50 -4.89 20.70
N ALA A 13 26.29 -3.58 20.58
CA ALA A 13 25.34 -3.04 19.62
C ALA A 13 26.14 -2.40 18.48
N ALA A 14 26.81 -3.25 17.69
CA ALA A 14 27.11 -2.88 16.31
C ALA A 14 25.76 -2.82 15.58
N GLY A 15 25.13 -1.63 15.58
CA GLY A 15 24.03 -1.36 14.66
C GLY A 15 24.64 -1.21 13.27
N PRO A 16 24.36 -2.11 12.31
CA PRO A 16 24.68 -1.81 10.93
C PRO A 16 23.79 -0.63 10.52
N ASP A 17 24.45 0.52 10.35
CA ASP A 17 24.02 1.58 9.48
C ASP A 17 23.84 0.98 8.07
N ALA A 18 22.58 0.75 7.71
CA ALA A 18 22.15 0.55 6.35
C ALA A 18 20.68 0.94 6.33
N GLU A 19 20.41 2.16 5.88
CA GLU A 19 19.13 2.58 5.32
C GLU A 19 18.75 1.62 4.18
N VAL A 20 18.24 0.45 4.53
CA VAL A 20 17.50 -0.40 3.61
C VAL A 20 16.15 0.27 3.46
N ILE A 21 16.11 1.24 2.56
CA ILE A 21 14.92 1.74 1.89
C ILE A 21 13.97 0.54 1.75
N PHE A 22 12.88 0.55 2.52
CA PHE A 22 11.86 -0.50 2.58
C PHE A 22 11.19 -0.63 1.19
N ARG A 23 11.91 -1.18 0.21
CA ARG A 23 11.34 -1.70 -1.03
C ARG A 23 10.74 -3.05 -0.67
N LYS A 24 9.53 -2.99 -0.11
CA LYS A 24 8.67 -4.15 0.13
C LYS A 24 8.59 -4.99 -1.15
N PRO A 25 8.50 -6.33 -1.00
CA PRO A 25 8.60 -7.26 -2.11
C PRO A 25 7.64 -6.85 -3.23
N PRO A 26 8.09 -6.84 -4.49
CA PRO A 26 7.27 -6.41 -5.60
C PRO A 26 6.00 -7.27 -5.63
N PRO A 27 4.84 -6.66 -5.94
CA PRO A 27 3.60 -7.41 -6.01
C PRO A 27 3.77 -8.64 -6.92
N ALA A 28 3.42 -9.81 -6.40
CA ALA A 28 3.68 -11.11 -7.03
C ALA A 28 2.94 -11.32 -8.36
N GLY A 29 1.91 -10.50 -8.64
CA GLY A 29 1.17 -10.54 -9.91
C GLY A 29 1.68 -9.51 -10.92
N LYS A 30 1.95 -9.95 -12.16
CA LYS A 30 2.25 -9.07 -13.32
C LYS A 30 1.29 -7.88 -13.43
N HIS A 31 0.02 -8.11 -13.11
CA HIS A 31 -1.07 -7.14 -13.17
C HIS A 31 -1.17 -6.18 -11.98
N GLN A 32 -0.58 -6.51 -10.82
CA GLN A 32 -0.58 -5.61 -9.67
C GLN A 32 0.35 -4.41 -9.89
N LYS A 33 1.43 -4.57 -10.67
CA LYS A 33 2.28 -3.44 -11.09
C LYS A 33 1.52 -2.48 -12.01
N GLU A 34 0.79 -3.03 -12.99
CA GLU A 34 -0.05 -2.25 -13.91
C GLU A 34 -1.16 -1.52 -13.14
N ALA A 35 -1.82 -2.21 -12.20
CA ALA A 35 -2.82 -1.63 -11.33
C ALA A 35 -2.24 -0.50 -10.46
N LEU A 36 -1.09 -0.72 -9.81
CA LEU A 36 -0.45 0.30 -8.98
C LEU A 36 -0.08 1.54 -9.79
N ALA A 37 0.51 1.36 -10.98
CA ALA A 37 0.87 2.49 -11.86
C ALA A 37 -0.36 3.29 -12.29
N ALA A 38 -1.46 2.62 -12.64
CA ALA A 38 -2.71 3.28 -13.00
C ALA A 38 -3.33 4.06 -11.82
N VAL A 39 -3.32 3.46 -10.62
CA VAL A 39 -3.82 4.11 -9.39
C VAL A 39 -2.93 5.30 -9.01
N GLN A 40 -1.60 5.19 -9.10
CA GLN A 40 -0.68 6.29 -8.85
C GLN A 40 -0.88 7.47 -9.80
N LEU A 41 -1.08 7.19 -11.09
CA LEU A 41 -1.38 8.21 -12.08
C LEU A 41 -2.70 8.91 -11.76
N ALA A 42 -3.73 8.15 -11.38
CA ALA A 42 -5.03 8.70 -11.01
C ALA A 42 -4.99 9.50 -9.71
N LEU A 43 -4.23 9.08 -8.70
CA LEU A 43 -3.99 9.85 -7.49
C LEU A 43 -3.28 11.17 -7.81
N SER A 44 -2.29 11.14 -8.71
CA SER A 44 -1.57 12.36 -9.13
C SER A 44 -2.49 13.35 -9.87
N ALA A 45 -3.54 12.86 -10.52
CA ALA A 45 -4.55 13.69 -11.20
C ALA A 45 -5.78 13.98 -10.31
N SER A 46 -5.89 13.34 -9.14
CA SER A 46 -7.04 13.49 -8.25
C SER A 46 -6.96 14.83 -7.53
N THR A 47 -8.08 15.54 -7.50
CA THR A 47 -8.24 16.78 -6.72
C THR A 47 -8.77 16.52 -5.31
N ASN A 48 -9.14 15.28 -5.00
CA ASN A 48 -9.64 14.90 -3.68
C ASN A 48 -8.44 14.67 -2.75
N LEU A 49 -8.30 15.49 -1.72
CA LEU A 49 -7.19 15.41 -0.76
C LEU A 49 -7.74 15.21 0.66
N GLY A 50 -7.01 14.48 1.52
CA GLY A 50 -7.31 14.40 2.95
C GLY A 50 -8.62 13.67 3.33
N HIS A 51 -9.08 12.74 2.50
CA HIS A 51 -10.24 11.92 2.82
C HIS A 51 -9.88 10.72 3.70
N ALA A 52 -10.86 10.24 4.48
CA ALA A 52 -10.77 8.96 5.19
C ALA A 52 -9.58 8.83 6.16
N GLY A 53 -9.13 9.94 6.73
CA GLY A 53 -7.99 10.01 7.65
C GLY A 53 -6.62 10.10 6.96
N ALA A 54 -6.59 10.26 5.63
CA ALA A 54 -5.37 10.63 4.92
C ALA A 54 -4.89 12.03 5.30
N GLY A 55 -3.61 12.32 5.10
CA GLY A 55 -3.04 13.63 5.38
C GLY A 55 -3.74 14.74 4.57
N PRO A 56 -3.78 16.00 5.06
CA PRO A 56 -4.54 17.09 4.44
C PRO A 56 -4.11 17.45 3.01
N GLN A 57 -2.89 17.06 2.61
CA GLN A 57 -2.36 17.22 1.26
C GLN A 57 -2.16 15.89 0.52
N THR A 58 -2.61 14.78 1.11
CA THR A 58 -2.48 13.46 0.51
C THR A 58 -3.60 13.26 -0.50
N ALA A 59 -3.24 13.05 -1.76
CA ALA A 59 -4.21 12.70 -2.79
C ALA A 59 -4.90 11.39 -2.46
N CYS A 60 -6.22 11.40 -2.57
CA CYS A 60 -7.11 10.30 -2.26
C CYS A 60 -7.92 9.95 -3.50
N LEU A 61 -8.24 8.67 -3.65
CA LEU A 61 -9.09 8.17 -4.71
C LEU A 61 -10.09 7.19 -4.10
N ARG A 62 -11.33 7.15 -4.60
CA ARG A 62 -12.29 6.16 -4.13
C ARG A 62 -11.83 4.76 -4.50
N ILE A 63 -12.10 3.78 -3.65
CA ILE A 63 -11.69 2.41 -3.92
C ILE A 63 -12.32 1.84 -5.20
N ASP A 64 -13.56 2.22 -5.51
CA ASP A 64 -14.26 1.77 -6.71
C ASP A 64 -13.66 2.37 -8.00
N ASP A 65 -13.27 3.64 -7.95
CA ASP A 65 -12.51 4.29 -9.04
C ASP A 65 -11.14 3.63 -9.22
N ALA A 66 -10.42 3.37 -8.13
CA ALA A 66 -9.13 2.68 -8.17
C ALA A 66 -9.24 1.28 -8.81
N VAL A 67 -10.28 0.52 -8.45
CA VAL A 67 -10.58 -0.80 -9.04
C VAL A 67 -10.94 -0.68 -10.52
N THR A 68 -11.74 0.33 -10.89
CA THR A 68 -12.13 0.56 -12.28
C THR A 68 -10.91 0.90 -13.14
N LEU A 69 -10.03 1.78 -12.67
CA LEU A 69 -8.80 2.16 -13.35
C LEU A 69 -7.78 1.00 -13.42
N ALA A 70 -7.65 0.22 -12.34
CA ALA A 70 -6.84 -0.98 -12.36
C ALA A 70 -7.40 -2.01 -13.37
N SER A 71 -8.72 -2.16 -13.45
CA SER A 71 -9.40 -3.03 -14.40
C SER A 71 -9.17 -2.60 -15.86
N THR A 72 -9.23 -1.29 -16.15
CA THR A 72 -8.94 -0.78 -17.51
C THR A 72 -7.47 -0.95 -17.90
N ALA A 73 -6.55 -0.83 -16.95
CA ALA A 73 -5.12 -1.07 -17.17
C ALA A 73 -4.79 -2.55 -17.48
N MET A 74 -5.61 -3.51 -17.03
CA MET A 74 -5.42 -4.94 -17.27
C MET A 74 -5.89 -5.38 -18.67
N VAL A 75 -5.30 -4.81 -19.72
CA VAL A 75 -5.68 -5.06 -21.13
C VAL A 75 -5.52 -6.54 -21.54
N GLY A 76 -4.59 -7.28 -20.92
CA GLY A 76 -4.34 -8.70 -21.20
C GLY A 76 -5.27 -9.70 -20.50
N VAL A 77 -6.20 -9.25 -19.65
CA VAL A 77 -7.12 -10.11 -18.92
C VAL A 77 -8.50 -10.10 -19.60
N GLU A 78 -9.22 -11.22 -19.57
CA GLU A 78 -10.62 -11.29 -20.05
C GLU A 78 -11.51 -10.22 -19.38
N LYS A 79 -12.30 -9.47 -20.15
CA LYS A 79 -13.11 -8.34 -19.64
C LYS A 79 -13.97 -8.70 -18.42
N ARG A 80 -14.55 -9.90 -18.41
CA ARG A 80 -15.35 -10.42 -17.27
C ARG A 80 -14.53 -10.70 -16.01
N ARG A 81 -13.23 -10.99 -16.16
CA ARG A 81 -12.32 -11.28 -15.04
C ARG A 81 -11.55 -10.05 -14.57
N ARG A 82 -11.43 -8.99 -15.40
CA ARG A 82 -10.69 -7.77 -15.06
C ARG A 82 -11.14 -7.13 -13.75
N ALA A 83 -12.45 -6.98 -13.53
CA ALA A 83 -12.96 -6.39 -12.29
C ALA A 83 -12.59 -7.20 -11.03
N ALA A 84 -12.76 -8.52 -11.08
CA ALA A 84 -12.38 -9.40 -9.97
C ALA A 84 -10.85 -9.35 -9.73
N ARG A 85 -10.06 -9.45 -10.80
CA ARG A 85 -8.60 -9.37 -10.73
C ARG A 85 -8.10 -8.00 -10.26
N ALA A 86 -8.77 -6.92 -10.64
CA ALA A 86 -8.46 -5.57 -10.19
C ALA A 86 -8.75 -5.41 -8.70
N ARG A 87 -9.88 -5.93 -8.20
CA ARG A 87 -10.17 -5.95 -6.75
C ARG A 87 -9.13 -6.74 -5.98
N GLU A 88 -8.79 -7.95 -6.43
CA GLU A 88 -7.72 -8.76 -5.81
C GLU A 88 -6.36 -8.04 -5.86
N ALA A 89 -6.05 -7.37 -6.96
CA ALA A 89 -4.81 -6.60 -7.11
C ALA A 89 -4.77 -5.41 -6.15
N VAL A 90 -5.81 -4.57 -6.13
CA VAL A 90 -5.92 -3.41 -5.23
C VAL A 90 -5.87 -3.87 -3.76
N GLN A 91 -6.60 -4.93 -3.41
CA GLN A 91 -6.56 -5.49 -2.07
C GLN A 91 -5.17 -6.04 -1.73
N GLY A 92 -4.49 -6.69 -2.67
CA GLY A 92 -3.10 -7.13 -2.50
C GLY A 92 -2.13 -5.97 -2.30
N LEU A 93 -2.35 -4.83 -2.96
CA LEU A 93 -1.56 -3.61 -2.75
C LEU A 93 -1.82 -2.99 -1.37
N ILE A 94 -3.05 -3.03 -0.88
CA ILE A 94 -3.40 -2.58 0.47
C ILE A 94 -2.78 -3.49 1.53
N ILE A 95 -2.93 -4.81 1.39
CA ILE A 95 -2.34 -5.80 2.31
C ILE A 95 -0.80 -5.72 2.26
N GLY A 96 -0.23 -5.53 1.08
CA GLY A 96 1.21 -5.26 0.91
C GLY A 96 1.65 -3.94 1.53
N GLY A 97 0.72 -3.05 1.88
CA GLY A 97 1.01 -1.70 2.39
C GLY A 97 1.70 -0.83 1.35
N HIS A 98 1.40 -1.03 0.07
CA HIS A 98 1.68 -0.08 -1.01
C HIS A 98 0.57 0.96 -1.15
N LEU A 99 -0.64 0.63 -0.70
CA LEU A 99 -1.77 1.54 -0.61
C LEU A 99 -2.30 1.51 0.83
N GLN A 100 -2.72 2.66 1.30
CA GLN A 100 -3.52 2.82 2.50
C GLN A 100 -4.99 2.83 2.12
N ARG A 101 -5.84 2.42 3.05
CA ARG A 101 -7.30 2.43 2.92
C ARG A 101 -7.91 3.04 4.16
N GLY A 102 -8.98 3.80 3.98
CA GLY A 102 -9.83 4.26 5.07
C GLY A 102 -11.26 4.44 4.63
N LEU A 103 -12.12 4.63 5.63
CA LEU A 103 -13.51 5.05 5.45
C LEU A 103 -13.61 6.53 5.81
N ASP A 104 -14.28 7.30 4.96
CA ASP A 104 -14.61 8.69 5.24
C ASP A 104 -15.89 8.81 6.09
N THR A 105 -16.18 10.02 6.55
CA THR A 105 -17.39 10.33 7.32
C THR A 105 -18.69 9.92 6.59
N SER A 106 -18.68 9.93 5.26
CA SER A 106 -19.78 9.48 4.39
C SER A 106 -19.88 7.95 4.23
N GLN A 107 -19.06 7.16 4.94
CA GLN A 107 -18.92 5.70 4.74
C GLN A 107 -18.40 5.31 3.35
N ASP A 108 -17.86 6.26 2.58
CA ASP A 108 -17.15 6.00 1.34
C ASP A 108 -15.75 5.43 1.64
N GLU A 109 -15.35 4.39 0.93
CA GLU A 109 -13.99 3.83 1.00
C GLU A 109 -13.04 4.59 0.07
N TRP A 110 -11.95 5.09 0.65
CA TRP A 110 -10.89 5.80 -0.07
C TRP A 110 -9.56 5.08 0.09
N VAL A 111 -8.72 5.24 -0.92
CA VAL A 111 -7.35 4.73 -0.97
C VAL A 111 -6.36 5.84 -1.29
N TRP A 112 -5.17 5.75 -0.71
CA TRP A 112 -4.06 6.68 -0.90
C TRP A 112 -2.71 5.96 -0.76
N LEU A 113 -1.61 6.67 -0.96
CA LEU A 113 -0.24 6.17 -0.79
C LEU A 113 0.31 6.52 0.59
#